data_AF-A0A2W5PKL2-F1
#
_entry.id   AF-A0A2W5PKL2-F1
#
_cell.length_a   1.000
_cell.length_b   1.000
_cell.length_c   1.000
_cell.angle_alpha   90.00
_cell.angle_beta   90.00
_cell.angle_gamma   90.00
#
_symmetry.space_group_name_H-M   'P 1'
#
loop_
_entity.id
_entity.type
_entity.pdbx_description
1 polymer ?
#
loop_
_entity_poly.entity_id
_entity_poly.type
_entity_poly.pdbx_seq_one_letter_code
_entity_poly.pdbx_strand_id
1 'polypeptide(L)'
;MNTKRHAPGARGFALLEVLVSILLLSFGILGIVGLQARAINFSVDAEDRNRAALLANEAATDMWVNRSVTIPASLLAAWQTKVASPTAGGLPSGSGTVTPVAGSSNSADITITWLEPNHASDASNAGNAGSRFSTRVTLP
;
A
#
# COMPACT_ATOMS: atom_id res chain seq x y z
N MET A 1 -56.80 21.20 51.04
CA MET A 1 -57.39 20.50 49.88
C MET A 1 -56.37 20.54 48.75
N ASN A 2 -55.59 19.47 48.55
CA ASN A 2 -54.47 19.45 47.59
C ASN A 2 -54.95 19.10 46.18
N THR A 3 -54.73 19.98 45.20
CA THR A 3 -54.94 19.70 43.77
C THR A 3 -53.61 19.54 43.05
N LYS A 4 -53.37 18.32 42.53
CA LYS A 4 -52.16 17.96 41.79
C LYS A 4 -52.20 18.62 40.40
N ARG A 5 -51.21 19.45 40.05
CA ARG A 5 -51.05 19.98 38.68
C ARG A 5 -50.42 18.90 37.78
N HIS A 6 -51.10 18.53 36.71
CA HIS A 6 -50.52 17.75 35.61
C HIS A 6 -49.71 18.68 34.69
N ALA A 7 -48.42 18.40 34.51
CA ALA A 7 -47.60 19.09 33.52
C ALA A 7 -47.93 18.54 32.11
N PRO A 8 -48.27 19.39 31.12
CA PRO A 8 -48.53 18.93 29.77
C PRO A 8 -47.23 18.76 28.96
N GLY A 9 -47.11 17.64 28.24
CA GLY A 9 -46.69 17.67 26.83
C GLY A 9 -45.22 17.56 26.41
N ALA A 10 -44.27 17.03 27.20
CA ALA A 10 -42.87 16.87 26.76
C ALA A 10 -42.62 15.75 25.71
N ARG A 11 -43.66 14.98 25.32
CA ARG A 11 -43.51 13.78 24.49
C ARG A 11 -43.08 14.06 23.04
N GLY A 12 -43.53 15.16 22.44
CA GLY A 12 -43.19 15.50 21.04
C GLY A 12 -41.75 16.00 20.88
N PHE A 13 -41.26 16.75 21.87
CA PHE A 13 -39.89 17.27 21.87
C PHE A 13 -38.86 16.15 22.06
N ALA A 14 -39.15 15.17 22.93
CA ALA A 14 -38.30 14.00 23.14
C ALA A 14 -38.10 13.15 21.86
N LEU A 15 -39.11 13.06 20.99
CA LEU A 15 -38.98 12.33 19.71
C LEU A 15 -38.07 13.07 18.72
N LEU A 16 -38.14 14.41 18.68
CA LEU A 16 -37.23 15.22 17.87
C LEU A 16 -35.79 15.14 18.38
N GLU A 17 -35.59 15.16 19.70
CA GLU A 17 -34.28 15.02 20.33
C GLU A 17 -33.61 13.69 19.96
N VAL A 18 -34.35 12.59 19.99
CA VAL A 18 -33.85 11.27 19.57
C VAL A 18 -33.58 11.22 18.06
N LEU A 19 -34.46 11.80 17.23
CA LEU A 19 -34.26 11.86 15.78
C LEU A 19 -32.98 12.62 15.42
N VAL A 20 -32.76 13.78 16.04
CA VAL A 20 -31.55 14.59 15.84
C VAL A 20 -30.32 13.86 16.37
N SER A 21 -30.42 13.18 17.52
CA SER A 21 -29.33 12.38 18.07
C SER A 21 -28.92 11.24 17.13
N ILE A 22 -29.89 10.51 16.57
CA ILE A 22 -29.63 9.43 15.60
C ILE A 22 -29.06 10.00 14.30
N LEU A 23 -29.54 11.16 13.84
CA LEU A 23 -29.02 11.84 12.66
C LEU A 23 -27.53 12.22 12.82
N LEU A 24 -27.19 12.87 13.93
CA LEU A 24 -25.81 13.25 14.24
C LEU A 24 -24.92 12.03 14.42
N LEU A 25 -25.41 11.00 15.12
CA LEU A 25 -24.69 9.72 15.29
C LEU A 25 -24.41 9.06 13.93
N SER A 26 -25.39 9.08 13.03
CA SER A 26 -25.25 8.50 11.69
C SER A 26 -24.18 9.21 10.86
N PHE A 27 -24.12 10.55 10.90
CA PHE A 27 -23.02 11.30 10.29
C PHE A 27 -21.66 11.00 10.94
N GLY A 28 -21.62 10.82 12.26
CA GLY A 28 -20.41 10.41 12.98
C GLY A 28 -19.88 9.05 12.49
N ILE A 29 -20.75 8.07 12.34
CA ILE A 29 -20.38 6.73 11.85
C ILE A 29 -19.88 6.80 10.40
N LEU A 30 -20.55 7.55 9.52
CA LEU A 30 -20.11 7.73 8.13
C LEU A 30 -18.71 8.37 8.05
N GLY A 31 -18.44 9.34 8.92
CA GLY A 31 -17.10 9.96 9.02
C GLY A 31 -16.02 8.94 9.39
N ILE A 32 -16.28 8.08 10.38
CA ILE A 32 -15.33 7.05 10.82
C ILE A 32 -15.12 5.98 9.75
N VAL A 33 -16.18 5.52 9.09
CA VAL A 33 -16.09 4.54 7.99
C VAL A 33 -15.24 5.09 6.85
N GLY A 34 -15.39 6.38 6.52
CA GLY A 34 -14.55 7.05 5.54
C GLY A 34 -13.07 7.08 5.93
N LEU A 35 -12.76 7.34 7.21
CA LEU A 35 -11.38 7.27 7.71
C LEU A 35 -10.84 5.84 7.71
N GLN A 36 -11.65 4.86 8.10
CA GLN A 36 -11.28 3.45 8.12
C GLN A 36 -10.94 2.94 6.71
N ALA A 37 -11.72 3.32 5.70
CA ALA A 37 -11.43 2.98 4.31
C ALA A 37 -10.07 3.53 3.86
N ARG A 38 -9.72 4.77 4.24
CA ARG A 38 -8.40 5.35 3.93
C ARG A 38 -7.27 4.63 4.66
N ALA A 39 -7.47 4.30 5.94
CA ALA A 39 -6.49 3.55 6.73
C ALA A 39 -6.17 2.18 6.11
N ILE A 40 -7.18 1.47 5.58
CA ILE A 40 -6.97 0.19 4.87
C ILE A 40 -6.08 0.38 3.64
N ASN A 41 -6.34 1.40 2.81
CA ASN A 41 -5.52 1.68 1.63
C ASN A 41 -4.07 1.98 2.00
N PHE A 42 -3.83 2.78 3.06
CA PHE A 42 -2.47 3.04 3.54
C PHE A 42 -1.75 1.78 4.03
N SER A 43 -2.46 0.87 4.71
CA SER A 43 -1.89 -0.40 5.15
C SER A 43 -1.47 -1.27 3.96
N VAL A 44 -2.27 -1.30 2.89
CA VAL A 44 -1.94 -2.07 1.66
C VAL A 44 -0.72 -1.47 0.95
N ASP A 45 -0.65 -0.15 0.75
CA ASP A 45 0.54 0.49 0.15
C ASP A 45 1.81 0.25 0.99
N ALA A 46 1.70 0.35 2.32
CA ALA A 46 2.82 0.06 3.20
C ALA A 46 3.28 -1.42 3.10
N GLU A 47 2.34 -2.35 2.94
CA GLU A 47 2.63 -3.76 2.72
C GLU A 47 3.33 -3.99 1.38
N ASP A 48 2.85 -3.40 0.29
CA ASP A 48 3.49 -3.49 -1.03
C ASP A 48 4.91 -2.91 -1.01
N ARG A 49 5.12 -1.76 -0.37
CA ARG A 49 6.46 -1.19 -0.18
C ARG A 49 7.39 -2.12 0.60
N ASN A 50 6.86 -2.80 1.62
CA ASN A 50 7.63 -3.78 2.40
C ASN A 50 7.99 -5.00 1.54
N ARG A 51 7.03 -5.56 0.78
CA ARG A 51 7.27 -6.66 -0.17
C ARG A 51 8.35 -6.28 -1.20
N ALA A 52 8.28 -5.07 -1.75
CA ALA A 52 9.31 -4.55 -2.66
C ALA A 52 10.70 -4.48 -1.99
N ALA A 53 10.78 -3.97 -0.75
CA ALA A 53 12.03 -3.92 0.00
C ALA A 53 12.61 -5.31 0.26
N LEU A 54 11.79 -6.29 0.63
CA LEU A 54 12.21 -7.68 0.84
C LEU A 54 12.73 -8.33 -0.45
N LEU A 55 12.03 -8.15 -1.57
CA LEU A 55 12.44 -8.66 -2.87
C LEU A 55 13.75 -8.02 -3.37
N ALA A 56 13.93 -6.73 -3.11
CA ALA A 56 15.18 -6.04 -3.43
C ALA A 56 16.33 -6.52 -2.53
N ASN A 57 16.04 -6.77 -1.24
CA ASN A 57 17.02 -7.32 -0.31
C ASN A 57 17.43 -8.77 -0.67
N GLU A 58 16.51 -9.58 -1.17
CA GLU A 58 16.80 -10.91 -1.71
C GLU A 58 17.80 -10.83 -2.87
N ALA A 59 17.53 -10.00 -3.88
CA ALA A 59 18.44 -9.77 -4.99
C ALA A 59 19.80 -9.18 -4.55
N ALA A 60 19.79 -8.27 -3.58
CA ALA A 60 21.02 -7.76 -2.99
C ALA A 60 21.83 -8.87 -2.30
N THR A 61 21.17 -9.70 -1.51
CA THR A 61 21.80 -10.83 -0.80
C THR A 61 22.42 -11.81 -1.79
N ASP A 62 21.76 -12.10 -2.90
CA ASP A 62 22.33 -12.93 -3.97
C ASP A 62 23.61 -12.31 -4.54
N MET A 63 23.67 -10.99 -4.75
CA MET A 63 24.89 -10.32 -5.20
C MET A 63 26.02 -10.44 -4.16
N TRP A 64 25.69 -10.29 -2.88
CA TRP A 64 26.64 -10.43 -1.77
C TRP A 64 27.22 -11.84 -1.68
N VAL A 65 26.35 -12.86 -1.74
CA VAL A 65 26.75 -14.27 -1.65
C VAL A 65 27.62 -14.67 -2.85
N ASN A 66 27.25 -14.23 -4.06
CA ASN A 66 28.01 -14.52 -5.27
C ASN A 66 29.20 -13.58 -5.50
N ARG A 67 29.38 -12.56 -4.64
CA ARG A 67 30.40 -11.51 -4.77
C ARG A 67 30.41 -10.87 -6.18
N SER A 68 29.23 -10.72 -6.78
CA SER A 68 29.05 -10.23 -8.13
C SER A 68 27.78 -9.39 -8.21
N VAL A 69 27.88 -8.18 -8.76
CA VAL A 69 26.71 -7.35 -9.07
C VAL A 69 25.98 -7.80 -10.34
N THR A 70 26.60 -8.70 -11.10
CA THR A 70 26.00 -9.33 -12.27
C THR A 70 25.30 -10.61 -11.84
N ILE A 71 23.98 -10.62 -11.99
CA ILE A 71 23.14 -11.79 -11.73
C ILE A 71 23.01 -12.61 -13.03
N PRO A 72 23.21 -13.94 -13.01
CA PRO A 72 22.94 -14.80 -14.16
C PRO A 72 21.52 -14.60 -14.70
N ALA A 73 21.36 -14.59 -16.03
CA ALA A 73 20.09 -14.25 -16.67
C ALA A 73 18.91 -15.14 -16.22
N SER A 74 19.17 -16.43 -15.96
CA SER A 74 18.15 -17.37 -15.46
C SER A 74 17.67 -17.03 -14.05
N LEU A 75 18.58 -16.65 -13.16
CA LEU A 75 18.25 -16.24 -11.79
C LEU A 75 17.53 -14.89 -11.79
N LEU A 76 17.98 -13.95 -12.62
CA LEU A 76 17.32 -12.66 -12.78
C LEU A 76 15.88 -12.84 -13.29
N ALA A 77 15.67 -13.70 -14.29
CA ALA A 77 14.33 -14.00 -14.82
C ALA A 77 13.43 -14.68 -13.78
N ALA A 78 13.96 -15.59 -12.96
CA ALA A 78 13.22 -16.21 -11.87
C ALA A 78 12.80 -15.19 -10.81
N TRP A 79 13.72 -14.30 -10.41
CA TRP A 79 13.42 -13.19 -9.50
C TRP A 79 12.38 -12.23 -10.09
N GLN A 80 12.50 -11.84 -11.36
CA GLN A 80 11.51 -11.01 -12.04
C GLN A 80 10.12 -11.65 -12.10
N THR A 81 10.05 -12.96 -12.33
CA THR A 81 8.80 -13.73 -12.29
C THR A 81 8.17 -13.70 -10.89
N LYS A 82 8.99 -13.80 -9.84
CA LYS A 82 8.54 -13.69 -8.45
C LYS A 82 8.02 -12.28 -8.14
N VAL A 83 8.75 -11.23 -8.55
CA VAL A 83 8.34 -9.83 -8.41
C VAL A 83 6.98 -9.57 -9.07
N ALA A 84 6.72 -10.17 -10.23
CA ALA A 84 5.48 -10.01 -10.98
C ALA A 84 4.31 -10.90 -10.49
N SER A 85 4.51 -11.74 -9.46
CA SER A 85 3.53 -12.73 -8.99
C SER A 85 2.96 -12.39 -7.61
N PRO A 86 1.79 -11.72 -7.52
CA PRO A 86 1.18 -11.35 -6.24
C PRO A 86 0.89 -12.55 -5.32
N THR A 87 0.57 -13.71 -5.91
CA THR A 87 0.27 -14.95 -5.17
C THR A 87 1.54 -15.59 -4.59
N ALA A 88 2.72 -15.25 -5.09
CA ALA A 88 4.01 -15.73 -4.60
C ALA A 88 4.75 -14.70 -3.73
N GLY A 89 4.05 -13.68 -3.22
CA GLY A 89 4.66 -12.61 -2.42
C GLY A 89 5.19 -11.42 -3.23
N GLY A 90 4.99 -11.42 -4.54
CA GLY A 90 5.27 -10.31 -5.45
C GLY A 90 4.27 -9.17 -5.35
N LEU A 91 4.31 -8.29 -6.36
CA LEU A 91 3.55 -7.06 -6.41
C LEU A 91 2.56 -7.03 -7.59
N PRO A 92 1.42 -6.35 -7.46
CA PRO A 92 0.49 -6.14 -8.56
C PRO A 92 1.16 -5.38 -9.71
N SER A 93 1.16 -5.97 -10.92
CA SER A 93 1.88 -5.43 -12.08
C SER A 93 3.36 -5.10 -11.78
N GLY A 94 3.97 -5.90 -10.91
CA GLY A 94 5.35 -5.74 -10.47
C GLY A 94 6.35 -5.96 -11.61
N SER A 95 7.34 -5.07 -11.70
CA SER A 95 8.49 -5.19 -12.59
C SER A 95 9.76 -4.87 -11.82
N GLY A 96 10.74 -5.77 -11.91
CA GLY A 96 12.03 -5.65 -11.25
C GLY A 96 13.16 -5.51 -12.26
N THR A 97 14.07 -4.58 -12.02
CA THR A 97 15.27 -4.37 -12.85
C THR A 97 16.50 -4.25 -11.96
N VAL A 98 17.62 -4.74 -12.49
CA VAL A 98 18.94 -4.63 -11.88
C VAL A 98 19.85 -3.98 -12.91
N THR A 99 20.39 -2.82 -12.59
CA THR A 99 21.21 -2.03 -13.50
C THR A 99 22.57 -1.74 -12.87
N PRO A 100 23.69 -2.23 -13.43
CA PRO A 100 25.02 -1.85 -12.97
C PRO A 100 25.21 -0.33 -12.98
N VAL A 101 25.85 0.21 -11.95
CA VAL A 101 26.10 1.65 -11.83
C VAL A 101 27.26 2.03 -12.75
N ALA A 102 26.99 2.93 -13.69
CA ALA A 102 28.00 3.41 -14.64
C ALA A 102 29.26 3.94 -13.93
N GLY A 103 30.43 3.53 -14.41
CA GLY A 103 31.72 3.92 -13.81
C GLY A 103 32.11 3.13 -12.57
N SER A 104 31.36 2.09 -12.19
CA SER A 104 31.72 1.17 -11.10
C SER A 104 31.57 -0.29 -11.52
N SER A 105 32.49 -1.15 -11.11
CA SER A 105 32.41 -2.60 -11.31
C SER A 105 31.70 -3.33 -10.18
N ASN A 106 31.56 -2.67 -9.02
CA ASN A 106 31.13 -3.27 -7.77
C ASN A 106 29.81 -2.68 -7.26
N SER A 107 29.05 -1.96 -8.08
CA SER A 107 27.75 -1.44 -7.66
C SER A 107 26.65 -1.66 -8.69
N ALA A 108 25.45 -1.96 -8.22
CA ALA A 108 24.24 -2.06 -9.02
C ALA A 108 23.05 -1.42 -8.30
N ASP A 109 22.18 -0.78 -9.07
CA ASP A 109 20.90 -0.28 -8.63
C ASP A 109 19.83 -1.35 -8.88
N ILE A 110 19.08 -1.69 -7.85
CA ILE A 110 17.90 -2.54 -7.92
C ILE A 110 16.71 -1.60 -7.91
N THR A 111 15.85 -1.70 -8.93
CA THR A 111 14.61 -0.91 -9.02
C THR A 111 13.43 -1.86 -9.21
N ILE A 112 12.43 -1.71 -8.34
CA ILE A 112 11.15 -2.42 -8.44
C ILE A 112 10.05 -1.37 -8.61
N THR A 113 9.19 -1.56 -9.60
CA THR A 113 8.01 -0.74 -9.85
C THR A 113 6.77 -1.61 -9.81
N TRP A 114 5.67 -1.07 -9.30
CA TRP A 114 4.38 -1.74 -9.30
C TRP A 114 3.25 -0.72 -9.47
N LEU A 115 2.07 -1.23 -9.76
CA LEU A 115 0.90 -0.39 -9.97
C LEU A 115 -0.25 -0.94 -9.13
N GLU A 116 -0.81 -0.08 -8.29
CA GLU A 116 -1.93 -0.45 -7.45
C GLU A 116 -3.12 -0.93 -8.32
N PRO A 117 -3.90 -1.93 -7.88
CA PRO A 117 -4.99 -2.51 -8.68
C PRO A 117 -6.00 -1.48 -9.20
N ASN A 118 -6.25 -0.40 -8.45
CA ASN A 118 -7.17 0.68 -8.82
C ASN A 118 -6.63 1.60 -9.92
N HIS A 119 -5.32 1.55 -10.18
CA HIS A 119 -4.61 2.33 -11.20
C HIS A 119 -4.17 1.48 -12.40
N ALA A 120 -4.55 0.20 -12.48
CA ALA A 120 -4.12 -0.72 -13.53
C ALA A 120 -4.40 -0.24 -14.96
N SER A 121 -5.42 0.59 -15.18
CA SER A 121 -5.74 1.23 -16.47
C SER A 121 -4.63 2.17 -16.97
N ASP A 122 -3.86 2.74 -16.04
CA ASP A 122 -2.75 3.66 -16.31
C ASP A 122 -1.44 2.91 -16.63
N ALA A 123 -1.44 1.56 -16.60
CA ALA A 123 -0.30 0.71 -16.93
C ALA A 123 0.22 0.93 -18.36
N SER A 124 -0.66 1.38 -19.27
CA SER A 124 -0.30 1.76 -20.64
C SER A 124 0.55 3.04 -20.72
N ASN A 125 0.67 3.78 -19.62
CA ASN A 125 1.41 5.03 -19.48
C ASN A 125 2.53 4.85 -18.43
N ALA A 126 3.36 3.82 -18.62
CA ALA A 126 4.37 3.29 -17.70
C ALA A 126 5.48 4.27 -17.24
N GLY A 127 5.39 5.56 -17.58
CA GLY A 127 6.40 6.57 -17.27
C GLY A 127 6.24 7.29 -15.94
N ASN A 128 5.05 7.38 -15.33
CA ASN A 128 4.84 8.31 -14.20
C ASN A 128 3.75 7.95 -13.16
N ALA A 129 2.96 6.88 -13.33
CA ALA A 129 1.82 6.58 -12.45
C ALA A 129 2.05 5.41 -11.46
N GLY A 130 3.20 4.72 -11.55
CA GLY A 130 3.50 3.54 -10.72
C GLY A 130 4.30 3.88 -9.46
N SER A 131 4.03 3.14 -8.38
CA SER A 131 4.87 3.14 -7.18
C SER A 131 6.23 2.54 -7.49
N ARG A 132 7.29 3.07 -6.86
CA ARG A 132 8.68 2.67 -7.10
C ARG A 132 9.45 2.52 -5.80
N PHE A 133 10.23 1.44 -5.72
CA PHE A 133 11.27 1.21 -4.73
C PHE A 133 12.62 1.08 -5.43
N SER A 134 13.65 1.71 -4.90
CA SER A 134 15.01 1.56 -5.42
C SER A 134 16.03 1.51 -4.30
N THR A 135 17.03 0.64 -4.45
CA THR A 135 18.15 0.51 -3.54
C THR A 135 19.44 0.27 -4.32
N ARG A 136 20.57 0.74 -3.78
CA ARG A 136 21.89 0.52 -4.35
C ARG A 136 22.64 -0.50 -3.52
N VAL A 137 23.24 -1.48 -4.20
CA VAL A 137 24.13 -2.46 -3.61
C VAL A 137 25.55 -2.13 -4.04
N THR A 138 26.49 -2.11 -3.09
CA THR A 138 27.92 -1.91 -3.34
C THR A 138 28.70 -3.02 -2.65
N LEU A 139 29.46 -3.78 -3.43
CA LEU A 139 30.29 -4.89 -2.95
C LEU A 139 31.70 -4.39 -2.56
N PRO A 140 32.30 -4.94 -1.48
CA PRO A 140 33.66 -4.62 -1.01
C PRO A 140 34.75 -5.22 -1.91
#